data_AF-W1WTP2-F1
#
_entry.id   AF-W1WTP2-F1
#
_cell.length_a   1.000
_cell.length_b   1.000
_cell.length_c   1.000
_cell.angle_alpha   90.00
_cell.angle_beta   90.00
_cell.angle_gamma   90.00
#
_symmetry.space_group_name_H-M   'P 1'
#
loop_
_entity.id
_entity.type
_entity.pdbx_description
1 polymer ?
#
loop_
_entity_poly.entity_id
_entity_poly.type
_entity_poly.pdbx_seq_one_letter_code
_entity_poly.pdbx_strand_id
1 'polypeptide(L)'
;QIYIQTGMRVEVIDMPKEVYYKYALLYYKMTHQYHLTDPTKATLFLDITSGGVGLTVWRGESLLFQRNMHSGSLRVMESFNRNQRSSISFPRAITEYLHRMIGPLREELQTFNIDSIVLSGDEAQYMTHLMGQENNKEDIITVEPERFKGL
;
A
#
# COMPACT_ATOMS: atom_id res chain seq x y z
N GLN A 1 19.00 21.53 16.93
CA GLN A 1 18.71 20.78 18.17
C GLN A 1 19.10 19.30 18.07
N ILE A 2 18.69 18.55 17.02
CA ILE A 2 18.98 17.10 16.90
C ILE A 2 20.47 16.76 17.06
N TYR A 3 21.37 17.29 16.22
CA TYR A 3 22.81 16.99 16.31
C TYR A 3 23.46 17.31 17.67
N ILE A 4 23.07 18.42 18.29
CA ILE A 4 23.61 18.83 19.61
C ILE A 4 23.18 17.86 20.70
N GLN A 5 21.97 17.30 20.60
CA GLN A 5 21.40 16.41 21.61
C GLN A 5 21.77 14.94 21.38
N THR A 6 21.99 14.51 20.14
CA THR A 6 22.15 13.09 19.80
C THR A 6 23.49 12.76 19.14
N GLY A 7 24.25 13.75 18.69
CA GLY A 7 25.43 13.55 17.83
C GLY A 7 25.09 13.10 16.41
N MET A 8 23.80 12.87 16.08
CA MET A 8 23.39 12.37 14.77
C MET A 8 23.28 13.50 13.76
N ARG A 9 23.90 13.31 12.60
CA ARG A 9 23.70 14.17 11.43
C ARG A 9 22.44 13.71 10.71
N VAL A 10 21.53 14.65 10.45
CA VAL A 10 20.29 14.38 9.74
C VAL A 10 20.48 14.81 8.29
N GLU A 11 20.21 13.89 7.38
CA GLU A 11 20.12 14.18 5.95
C GLU A 11 18.64 14.30 5.57
N VAL A 12 18.30 15.36 4.84
CA VAL A 12 16.96 15.49 4.25
C VAL A 12 16.99 14.81 2.90
N ILE A 13 16.30 13.66 2.79
CA ILE A 13 16.13 12.96 1.53
C ILE A 13 14.81 13.37 0.86
N ASP A 14 14.76 13.30 -0.47
CA ASP A 14 13.53 13.51 -1.21
C ASP A 14 12.58 12.31 -1.04
N MET A 15 11.27 12.57 -1.22
CA MET A 15 10.24 11.53 -1.09
C MET A 15 10.47 10.33 -2.04
N PRO A 16 10.86 10.50 -3.31
CA PRO A 16 11.18 9.36 -4.18
C PRO A 16 12.25 8.43 -3.62
N LYS A 17 13.34 8.97 -3.03
CA LYS A 17 14.39 8.18 -2.37
C LYS A 17 13.88 7.48 -1.12
N GLU A 18 13.09 8.15 -0.31
CA GLU A 18 12.48 7.55 0.88
C GLU A 18 11.63 6.32 0.50
N VAL A 19 10.75 6.50 -0.48
CA VAL A 19 9.90 5.44 -1.03
C VAL A 19 10.76 4.30 -1.59
N TYR A 20 11.78 4.62 -2.38
CA TYR A 20 12.71 3.63 -2.92
C TYR A 20 13.38 2.81 -1.81
N TYR A 21 13.98 3.45 -0.80
CA TYR A 21 14.69 2.73 0.27
C TYR A 21 13.76 1.83 1.09
N LYS A 22 12.55 2.33 1.41
CA LYS A 22 11.53 1.54 2.12
C LYS A 22 11.19 0.27 1.35
N TYR A 23 10.87 0.39 0.07
CA TYR A 23 10.42 -0.76 -0.72
C TYR A 23 11.55 -1.66 -1.20
N ALA A 24 12.76 -1.13 -1.44
CA ALA A 24 13.91 -1.95 -1.75
C ALA A 24 14.23 -2.93 -0.60
N LEU A 25 14.22 -2.43 0.65
CA LEU A 25 14.42 -3.29 1.82
C LEU A 25 13.27 -4.29 1.99
N LEU A 26 12.02 -3.85 1.84
CA LEU A 26 10.87 -4.72 1.97
C LEU A 26 10.89 -5.83 0.91
N TYR A 27 11.12 -5.49 -0.36
CA TYR A 27 11.26 -6.45 -1.45
C TYR A 27 12.40 -7.43 -1.23
N TYR A 28 13.57 -6.94 -0.79
CA TYR A 28 14.70 -7.79 -0.44
C TYR A 28 14.32 -8.81 0.65
N LYS A 29 13.65 -8.35 1.72
CA LYS A 29 13.18 -9.26 2.78
C LYS A 29 12.15 -10.27 2.27
N MET A 30 11.12 -9.82 1.54
CA MET A 30 10.10 -10.73 0.99
C MET A 30 10.72 -11.82 0.11
N THR A 31 11.72 -11.45 -0.69
CA THR A 31 12.38 -12.36 -1.65
C THR A 31 13.38 -13.29 -0.96
N HIS A 32 14.32 -12.73 -0.20
CA HIS A 32 15.49 -13.48 0.28
C HIS A 32 15.36 -13.99 1.70
N GLN A 33 14.51 -13.39 2.53
CA GLN A 33 14.32 -13.83 3.92
C GLN A 33 13.06 -14.67 4.09
N TYR A 34 11.93 -14.23 3.51
CA TYR A 34 10.64 -14.90 3.68
C TYR A 34 10.27 -15.81 2.49
N HIS A 35 10.94 -15.67 1.35
CA HIS A 35 10.68 -16.45 0.13
C HIS A 35 9.22 -16.39 -0.35
N LEU A 36 8.58 -15.22 -0.18
CA LEU A 36 7.18 -14.97 -0.53
C LEU A 36 7.00 -14.33 -1.91
N THR A 37 8.10 -13.93 -2.56
CA THR A 37 8.11 -13.31 -3.89
C THR A 37 9.07 -14.04 -4.82
N ASP A 38 8.63 -14.23 -6.06
CA ASP A 38 9.46 -14.78 -7.14
C ASP A 38 10.20 -13.63 -7.86
N PRO A 39 11.56 -13.60 -7.87
CA PRO A 39 12.33 -12.55 -8.54
C PRO A 39 12.01 -12.39 -10.03
N THR A 40 11.51 -13.45 -10.68
CA THR A 40 11.19 -13.42 -12.12
C THR A 40 9.81 -12.81 -12.40
N LYS A 41 8.98 -12.64 -11.37
CA LYS A 41 7.62 -12.12 -11.48
C LYS A 41 7.50 -10.73 -10.85
N ALA A 42 6.51 -9.98 -11.31
CA ALA A 42 6.25 -8.66 -10.75
C ALA A 42 5.43 -8.77 -9.45
N THR A 43 5.86 -8.05 -8.42
CA THR A 43 5.14 -7.88 -7.16
C THR A 43 4.72 -6.42 -6.99
N LEU A 44 3.45 -6.20 -6.68
CA LEU A 44 2.92 -4.89 -6.35
C LEU A 44 2.93 -4.69 -4.84
N PHE A 45 3.60 -3.64 -4.38
CA PHE A 45 3.55 -3.19 -2.99
C PHE A 45 2.60 -2.01 -2.87
N LEU A 46 1.70 -2.10 -1.89
CA LEU A 46 0.76 -1.05 -1.52
C LEU A 46 1.02 -0.64 -0.06
N ASP A 47 1.38 0.61 0.16
CA ASP A 47 1.44 1.21 1.51
C ASP A 47 0.22 2.10 1.70
N ILE A 48 -0.76 1.57 2.42
CA ILE A 48 -2.08 2.17 2.58
C ILE A 48 -2.12 2.87 3.94
N THR A 49 -2.18 4.19 3.88
CA THR A 49 -2.35 5.06 5.05
C THR A 49 -3.63 5.86 4.91
N SER A 50 -4.02 6.57 5.95
CA SER A 50 -5.17 7.48 5.89
C SER A 50 -4.95 8.65 4.92
N GLY A 51 -3.69 9.09 4.73
CA GLY A 51 -3.34 10.24 3.89
C GLY A 51 -3.12 9.91 2.41
N GLY A 52 -2.82 8.66 2.07
CA GLY A 52 -2.48 8.26 0.71
C GLY A 52 -2.20 6.77 0.57
N VAL A 53 -2.06 6.34 -0.68
CA VAL A 53 -1.67 4.99 -1.06
C VAL A 53 -0.39 5.06 -1.88
N GLY A 54 0.71 4.59 -1.32
CA GLY A 54 1.97 4.39 -2.04
C GLY A 54 1.90 3.11 -2.85
N LEU A 55 2.31 3.16 -4.12
CA LEU A 55 2.38 2.01 -5.01
C LEU A 55 3.78 1.87 -5.58
N THR A 56 4.35 0.67 -5.49
CA THR A 56 5.56 0.31 -6.25
C THR A 56 5.43 -1.08 -6.85
N VAL A 57 5.87 -1.25 -8.09
CA VAL A 57 5.98 -2.57 -8.73
C VAL A 57 7.45 -2.93 -8.87
N TRP A 58 7.83 -4.09 -8.35
CA TRP A 58 9.19 -4.61 -8.40
C TRP A 58 9.24 -5.93 -9.15
N ARG A 59 10.34 -6.16 -9.88
CA ARG A 59 10.70 -7.46 -10.46
C ARG A 59 12.20 -7.63 -10.43
N GLY A 60 12.69 -8.61 -9.68
CA GLY A 60 14.11 -8.79 -9.39
C GLY A 60 14.71 -7.49 -8.85
N GLU A 61 15.81 -7.04 -9.43
CA GLU A 61 16.49 -5.81 -9.02
C GLU A 61 15.86 -4.52 -9.62
N SER A 62 14.76 -4.64 -10.37
CA SER A 62 14.16 -3.51 -11.09
C SER A 62 12.89 -2.98 -10.42
N LEU A 63 12.91 -1.68 -10.08
CA LEU A 63 11.71 -0.90 -9.81
C LEU A 63 11.06 -0.54 -11.16
N LEU A 64 9.92 -1.15 -11.47
CA LEU A 64 9.22 -0.97 -12.74
C LEU A 64 8.27 0.22 -12.73
N PHE A 65 7.71 0.55 -11.56
CA PHE A 65 6.69 1.58 -11.42
C PHE A 65 6.67 2.10 -9.99
N GLN A 66 6.48 3.41 -9.82
CA GLN A 66 6.30 4.05 -8.52
C GLN A 66 5.36 5.25 -8.62
N ARG A 67 4.28 5.25 -7.84
CA ARG A 67 3.36 6.39 -7.71
C ARG A 67 2.82 6.50 -6.28
N ASN A 68 2.47 7.72 -5.89
CA ASN A 68 1.71 7.96 -4.67
C ASN A 68 0.33 8.50 -5.06
N MET A 69 -0.73 7.85 -4.60
CA MET A 69 -2.10 8.30 -4.79
C MET A 69 -2.57 9.03 -3.55
N HIS A 70 -3.10 10.24 -3.74
CA HIS A 70 -3.70 11.02 -2.67
C HIS A 70 -5.13 10.53 -2.34
N SER A 71 -5.26 9.25 -2.04
CA SER A 71 -6.55 8.54 -1.92
C SER A 71 -6.59 7.59 -0.71
N GLY A 72 -5.87 7.93 0.36
CA GLY A 72 -6.02 7.23 1.63
C GLY A 72 -7.42 7.42 2.23
N SER A 73 -7.77 6.64 3.25
CA SER A 73 -9.11 6.61 3.83
C SER A 73 -9.63 8.01 4.21
N LEU A 74 -8.80 8.86 4.85
CA LEU A 74 -9.15 10.22 5.21
C LEU A 74 -9.36 11.11 3.98
N ARG A 75 -8.49 11.00 2.96
CA ARG A 75 -8.62 11.79 1.71
C ARG A 75 -9.85 11.43 0.91
N VAL A 76 -10.19 10.14 0.87
CA VAL A 76 -11.45 9.66 0.28
C VAL A 76 -12.61 10.30 1.02
N MET A 77 -12.62 10.24 2.36
CA MET A 77 -13.69 10.86 3.16
C MET A 77 -13.78 12.37 2.93
N GLU A 78 -12.66 13.09 2.91
CA GLU A 78 -12.57 14.54 2.63
C GLU A 78 -13.18 14.96 1.29
N SER A 79 -13.22 14.06 0.31
CA SER A 79 -13.81 14.30 -1.00
C SER A 79 -15.35 14.41 -0.97
N PHE A 80 -15.98 14.06 0.16
CA PHE A 80 -17.43 14.13 0.37
C PHE A 80 -17.78 15.11 1.49
N ASN A 81 -18.81 15.92 1.27
CA ASN A 81 -19.35 16.79 2.30
C ASN A 81 -20.21 16.02 3.33
N ARG A 82 -20.55 16.69 4.43
CA ARG A 82 -21.31 16.09 5.55
C ARG A 82 -22.63 15.44 5.10
N ASN A 83 -23.39 16.11 4.23
CA ASN A 83 -24.68 15.60 3.77
C ASN A 83 -24.52 14.34 2.92
N GLN A 84 -23.48 14.30 2.07
CA GLN A 84 -23.15 13.11 1.29
C GLN A 84 -22.75 11.94 2.18
N ARG A 85 -21.95 12.19 3.23
CA ARG A 85 -21.52 11.16 4.20
C ARG A 85 -22.68 10.58 5.01
N SER A 86 -23.72 11.38 5.26
CA SER A 86 -24.92 10.94 5.98
C SER A 86 -25.98 10.30 5.08
N SER A 87 -25.76 10.24 3.77
CA SER A 87 -26.71 9.64 2.82
C SER A 87 -26.67 8.11 2.88
N ILE A 88 -27.83 7.47 2.68
CA ILE A 88 -27.91 6.02 2.48
C ILE A 88 -27.13 5.54 1.24
N SER A 89 -26.93 6.42 0.26
CA SER A 89 -26.17 6.13 -0.96
C SER A 89 -24.65 6.27 -0.78
N PHE A 90 -24.18 6.63 0.41
CA PHE A 90 -22.77 6.95 0.65
C PHE A 90 -21.81 5.80 0.33
N PRO A 91 -22.06 4.54 0.73
CA PRO A 91 -21.16 3.43 0.38
C PRO A 91 -21.01 3.25 -1.14
N ARG A 92 -22.10 3.39 -1.89
CA ARG A 92 -22.07 3.32 -3.36
C ARG A 92 -21.25 4.46 -3.95
N ALA A 93 -21.40 5.67 -3.43
CA ALA A 93 -20.64 6.84 -3.88
C ALA A 93 -19.13 6.67 -3.64
N ILE A 94 -18.72 6.06 -2.52
CA ILE A 94 -17.33 5.68 -2.27
C ILE A 94 -16.84 4.68 -3.32
N THR A 95 -17.59 3.62 -3.59
CA THR A 95 -17.20 2.61 -4.59
C THR A 95 -17.01 3.22 -5.98
N GLU A 96 -17.94 4.05 -6.43
CA GLU A 96 -17.85 4.74 -7.72
C GLU A 96 -16.65 5.71 -7.77
N TYR A 97 -16.39 6.44 -6.67
CA TYR A 97 -15.23 7.31 -6.54
C TYR A 97 -13.91 6.54 -6.64
N LEU A 98 -13.76 5.46 -5.87
CA LEU A 98 -12.56 4.61 -5.89
C LEU A 98 -12.37 3.97 -7.26
N HIS A 99 -13.44 3.49 -7.90
CA HIS A 99 -13.36 2.91 -9.25
C HIS A 99 -12.82 3.92 -10.27
N ARG A 100 -13.29 5.16 -10.23
CA ARG A 100 -12.80 6.23 -11.10
C ARG A 100 -11.34 6.59 -10.83
N MET A 101 -10.92 6.58 -9.57
CA MET A 101 -9.54 6.88 -9.18
C MET A 101 -8.56 5.77 -9.59
N ILE A 102 -8.97 4.51 -9.47
CA ILE A 102 -8.13 3.34 -9.76
C ILE A 102 -8.14 2.97 -11.24
N GLY A 103 -9.19 3.32 -12.00
CA GLY A 103 -9.36 2.96 -13.41
C GLY A 103 -8.09 3.18 -14.28
N PRO A 104 -7.57 4.41 -14.36
CA PRO A 104 -6.36 4.69 -15.15
C PRO A 104 -5.12 3.93 -14.65
N LEU A 105 -5.00 3.76 -13.33
CA LEU A 105 -3.90 3.02 -12.72
C LEU A 105 -3.98 1.53 -13.07
N ARG A 106 -5.19 0.95 -13.12
CA ARG A 106 -5.40 -0.46 -13.43
C ARG A 106 -4.86 -0.82 -14.82
N GLU A 107 -5.12 0.03 -15.82
CA GLU A 107 -4.64 -0.18 -17.19
C GLU A 107 -3.11 -0.23 -17.25
N GLU A 108 -2.45 0.70 -16.55
CA GLU A 108 -0.99 0.75 -16.44
C GLU A 108 -0.43 -0.46 -15.70
N LEU A 109 -1.01 -0.81 -14.54
CA LEU A 109 -0.56 -1.95 -13.71
C LEU A 109 -0.71 -3.30 -14.43
N GLN A 110 -1.70 -3.45 -15.30
CA GLN A 110 -1.91 -4.67 -16.09
C GLN A 110 -0.74 -4.99 -17.02
N THR A 111 0.03 -3.98 -17.46
CA THR A 111 1.18 -4.19 -18.34
C THR A 111 2.34 -4.91 -17.66
N PHE A 112 2.39 -4.92 -16.31
CA PHE A 112 3.48 -5.52 -15.55
C PHE A 112 3.27 -7.00 -15.21
N ASN A 113 2.13 -7.59 -15.53
CA ASN A 113 1.79 -8.99 -15.22
C ASN A 113 2.11 -9.36 -13.76
N ILE A 114 1.47 -8.64 -12.83
CA ILE A 114 1.68 -8.76 -11.38
C ILE A 114 1.16 -10.12 -10.88
N ASP A 115 2.00 -10.86 -10.15
CA ASP A 115 1.70 -12.20 -9.61
C ASP A 115 1.34 -12.16 -8.12
N SER A 116 1.85 -11.17 -7.38
CA SER A 116 1.59 -11.02 -5.96
C SER A 116 1.40 -9.57 -5.53
N ILE A 117 0.64 -9.39 -4.46
CA ILE A 117 0.37 -8.09 -3.84
C ILE A 117 0.82 -8.16 -2.37
N VAL A 118 1.57 -7.15 -1.95
CA VAL A 118 1.99 -6.97 -0.55
C VAL A 118 1.35 -5.70 -0.02
N LEU A 119 0.56 -5.82 1.04
CA LEU A 119 -0.11 -4.71 1.71
C LEU A 119 0.65 -4.31 2.96
N SER A 120 0.80 -3.01 3.19
CA SER A 120 1.47 -2.43 4.35
C SER A 120 0.79 -1.12 4.77
N GLY A 121 1.16 -0.59 5.93
CA GLY A 121 0.57 0.62 6.52
C GLY A 121 -0.59 0.32 7.46
N ASP A 122 -1.07 1.34 8.16
CA ASP A 122 -2.05 1.20 9.24
C ASP A 122 -3.37 0.60 8.74
N GLU A 123 -3.79 0.93 7.52
CA GLU A 123 -5.04 0.39 6.96
C GLU A 123 -4.90 -1.08 6.56
N ALA A 124 -3.70 -1.53 6.21
CA ALA A 124 -3.44 -2.95 6.03
C ALA A 124 -3.56 -3.71 7.34
N GLN A 125 -3.13 -3.13 8.46
CA GLN A 125 -3.33 -3.72 9.79
C GLN A 125 -4.81 -3.74 10.20
N TYR A 126 -5.58 -2.70 9.88
CA TYR A 126 -7.03 -2.74 10.08
C TYR A 126 -7.71 -3.87 9.29
N MET A 127 -7.27 -4.13 8.05
CA MET A 127 -7.78 -5.26 7.27
C MET A 127 -7.48 -6.60 7.95
N THR A 128 -6.31 -6.80 8.55
CA THR A 128 -6.01 -8.07 9.25
C THR A 128 -6.93 -8.28 10.46
N HIS A 129 -7.31 -7.23 11.18
CA HIS A 129 -8.32 -7.30 12.23
C HIS A 129 -9.70 -7.71 11.69
N LEU A 130 -10.14 -7.15 10.56
CA LEU A 130 -11.41 -7.55 9.91
C LEU A 130 -11.40 -9.02 9.45
N MET A 131 -10.21 -9.57 9.17
CA MET A 131 -10.00 -10.98 8.81
C MET A 131 -9.91 -11.92 10.03
N GLY A 132 -10.14 -11.42 11.25
CA GLY A 132 -10.05 -12.22 12.48
C GLY A 132 -8.61 -12.62 12.84
N GLN A 133 -7.62 -11.86 12.36
CA GLN A 133 -6.20 -12.09 12.66
C GLN A 133 -5.69 -11.17 13.78
N GLU A 134 -6.57 -10.61 14.62
CA GLU A 134 -6.17 -9.59 15.61
C GLU A 134 -5.13 -10.04 16.64
N ASN A 135 -5.01 -11.34 16.89
CA ASN A 135 -4.06 -11.92 17.85
C ASN A 135 -2.82 -12.52 17.16
N ASN A 136 -2.70 -12.39 15.84
CA ASN A 136 -1.53 -12.88 15.13
C ASN A 136 -0.31 -12.00 15.47
N LYS A 137 0.76 -12.64 15.95
CA LYS A 137 2.02 -11.97 16.32
C LYS A 137 3.09 -12.09 15.24
N GLU A 138 2.76 -12.68 14.10
CA GLU A 138 3.67 -12.78 12.96
C GLU A 138 3.84 -11.41 12.29
N ASP A 139 5.06 -11.14 11.83
CA ASP A 139 5.38 -9.91 11.11
C ASP A 139 4.70 -9.84 9.71
N ILE A 140 4.27 -11.00 9.19
CA ILE A 140 3.69 -11.14 7.85
C ILE A 140 2.53 -12.13 7.91
N ILE A 141 1.42 -11.77 7.26
CA ILE A 141 0.26 -12.63 7.09
C ILE A 141 0.06 -12.88 5.60
N THR A 142 0.08 -14.15 5.18
CA THR A 142 -0.23 -14.53 3.80
C THR A 142 -1.70 -14.86 3.67
N VAL A 143 -2.35 -14.24 2.70
CA VAL A 143 -3.79 -14.39 2.45
C VAL A 143 -4.02 -14.88 1.04
N GLU A 144 -4.71 -16.01 0.92
CA GLU A 144 -5.17 -16.51 -0.38
C GLU A 144 -6.23 -15.58 -0.98
N PRO A 145 -6.20 -15.30 -2.30
CA PRO A 145 -7.14 -14.38 -2.94
C PRO A 145 -8.62 -14.67 -2.67
N GLU A 146 -9.00 -15.96 -2.56
CA GLU A 146 -10.38 -16.36 -2.29
C GLU A 146 -10.84 -15.98 -0.88
N ARG A 147 -9.94 -15.96 0.11
CA ARG A 147 -10.27 -15.46 1.46
C ARG A 147 -10.47 -13.95 1.47
N PHE A 148 -9.77 -13.24 0.59
CA PHE A 148 -9.90 -11.78 0.49
C PHE A 148 -11.22 -11.34 -0.16
N LYS A 149 -11.76 -12.12 -1.12
CA LYS A 149 -13.06 -11.82 -1.77
C LYS A 149 -14.29 -11.97 -0.86
N GLY A 150 -14.13 -12.67 0.27
CA GLY A 150 -15.20 -12.93 1.24
C GLY A 150 -15.33 -11.89 2.35
N LEU A 151 -14.43 -10.88 2.38
CA LEU A 151 -14.53 -9.67 3.20
C LEU A 151 -15.49 -8.67 2.58
#